data_AF-A0A072NRG5-F1
#
_entry.id   AF-A0A072NRG5-F1
#
_cell.length_a   1.000
_cell.length_b   1.000
_cell.length_c   1.000
_cell.angle_alpha   90.00
_cell.angle_beta   90.00
_cell.angle_gamma   90.00
#
_symmetry.space_group_name_H-M   'P 1'
#
loop_
_entity.id
_entity.type
_entity.pdbx_description
1 polymer ?
#
loop_
_entity_poly.entity_id
_entity_poly.type
_entity_poly.pdbx_seq_one_letter_code
_entity_poly.pdbx_strand_id
1 'polypeptide(L)'
;MNTIKKGLAVGLKTTWILGKIIFPITLLVTLLQYTPVLPWIVNLIEPFMGVLGLSGDAAIPLVLGNVLNLYAAIGAILTMELTVKEVFILAIMTSFAHNLIIESTVAAKVGVKLWVVVAVRIFLAVASGIIINLVWHGGNEIAQYGFVSNTANEQVSGFGPILLQGLEKASLGILQLAMIVIPLMIMIQFLKDFKWIDRFSNWMAPFLKLLGMKENTSTTLAAGVVFGLAYGAGVMIQAAKEDGVSKKDLYLVLLFLVSCHAVIEDTLLFAPLGIPIWPLLLIRLIVAILLTMIVSFVWKRVELNGRKEATYEN
;
A
#
# COMPACT_ATOMS: atom_id res chain seq x y z
N MET A 1 4.24 7.49 29.29
CA MET A 1 4.00 6.09 29.72
C MET A 1 2.77 5.45 29.07
N ASN A 2 1.67 6.18 28.86
CA ASN A 2 0.46 5.63 28.22
C ASN A 2 0.63 5.35 26.71
N THR A 3 1.35 6.22 25.99
CA THR A 3 1.65 6.08 24.55
C THR A 3 2.44 4.82 24.20
N ILE A 4 3.51 4.52 24.94
CA ILE A 4 4.32 3.30 24.73
C ILE A 4 3.47 2.05 24.98
N LYS A 5 2.69 2.02 26.07
CA LYS A 5 1.80 0.90 26.37
C LYS A 5 0.77 0.67 25.28
N LYS A 6 0.14 1.73 24.78
CA LYS A 6 -0.79 1.68 23.64
C LYS A 6 -0.09 1.18 22.37
N GLY A 7 1.06 1.75 22.03
CA GLY A 7 1.83 1.38 20.85
C GLY A 7 2.28 -0.08 20.87
N LEU A 8 2.72 -0.57 22.03
CA LEU A 8 3.09 -1.97 22.22
C LEU A 8 1.87 -2.90 22.13
N ALA A 9 0.73 -2.53 22.73
CA ALA A 9 -0.51 -3.29 22.60
C ALA A 9 -1.01 -3.35 21.15
N VAL A 10 -0.94 -2.25 20.41
CA VAL A 10 -1.26 -2.19 18.98
C VAL A 10 -0.27 -3.03 18.18
N GLY A 11 1.04 -2.88 18.42
CA GLY A 11 2.08 -3.66 17.76
C GLY A 11 1.93 -5.17 17.95
N LEU A 12 1.67 -5.63 19.17
CA LEU A 12 1.40 -7.04 19.46
C LEU A 12 0.11 -7.53 18.82
N LYS A 13 -0.98 -6.73 18.88
CA LYS A 13 -2.25 -7.08 18.24
C LYS A 13 -2.09 -7.20 16.72
N THR A 14 -1.39 -6.26 16.09
CA THR A 14 -1.07 -6.31 14.67
C THR A 14 -0.27 -7.56 14.39
N THR A 15 0.88 -7.76 15.04
CA THR A 15 1.71 -8.97 14.90
C THR A 15 0.90 -10.26 15.02
N TRP A 16 -0.04 -10.34 15.96
CA TRP A 16 -0.91 -11.51 16.13
C TRP A 16 -1.88 -11.72 14.96
N ILE A 17 -2.52 -10.66 14.48
CA ILE A 17 -3.39 -10.71 13.30
C ILE A 17 -2.57 -11.15 12.07
N LEU A 18 -1.37 -10.58 11.91
CA LEU A 18 -0.50 -10.91 10.79
C LEU A 18 0.00 -12.34 10.91
N GLY A 19 0.40 -12.78 12.09
CA GLY A 19 0.81 -14.15 12.34
C GLY A 19 -0.26 -15.17 11.96
N LYS A 20 -1.54 -14.89 12.24
CA LYS A 20 -2.65 -15.76 11.80
C LYS A 20 -2.83 -15.86 10.29
N ILE A 21 -2.35 -14.88 9.53
CA ILE A 21 -2.42 -14.86 8.07
C ILE A 21 -1.14 -15.45 7.48
N ILE A 22 0.01 -14.98 7.95
CA ILE A 22 1.33 -15.37 7.50
C ILE A 22 1.57 -16.84 7.77
N PHE A 23 1.34 -17.31 9.01
CA PHE A 23 1.61 -18.70 9.37
C PHE A 23 0.98 -19.73 8.43
N PRO A 24 -0.35 -19.73 8.19
CA PRO A 24 -0.96 -20.73 7.32
C PRO A 24 -0.53 -20.55 5.86
N ILE A 25 -0.33 -19.31 5.39
CA ILE A 25 0.10 -19.05 4.01
C ILE A 25 1.53 -19.54 3.81
N THR A 26 2.46 -19.20 4.70
CA THR A 26 3.85 -19.68 4.67
C THR A 26 3.91 -21.19 4.70
N LEU A 27 3.16 -21.83 5.59
CA LEU A 27 3.12 -23.29 5.69
C LEU A 27 2.58 -23.91 4.39
N LEU A 28 1.47 -23.39 3.88
CA LEU A 28 0.84 -23.90 2.65
C LEU A 28 1.73 -23.69 1.42
N VAL A 29 2.32 -22.50 1.25
CA VAL A 29 3.22 -22.20 0.14
C VAL A 29 4.48 -23.08 0.23
N THR A 30 5.05 -23.25 1.42
CA THR A 30 6.22 -24.14 1.60
C THR A 30 5.88 -25.58 1.24
N LEU A 31 4.71 -26.09 1.65
CA LEU A 31 4.27 -27.44 1.26
C LEU A 31 4.06 -27.54 -0.26
N LEU A 32 3.43 -26.54 -0.87
CA LEU A 32 3.13 -26.52 -2.30
C LEU A 32 4.37 -26.39 -3.18
N GLN A 33 5.45 -25.76 -2.70
CA GLN A 33 6.74 -25.67 -3.40
C GLN A 33 7.34 -27.06 -3.70
N TYR A 34 7.04 -28.07 -2.87
CA TYR A 34 7.46 -29.46 -3.10
C TYR A 34 6.44 -30.28 -3.91
N THR A 35 5.44 -29.62 -4.53
CA THR A 35 4.43 -30.27 -5.39
C THR A 35 4.41 -29.67 -6.80
N PRO A 36 3.86 -30.39 -7.80
CA PRO A 36 3.73 -29.85 -9.17
C PRO A 36 2.70 -28.72 -9.32
N VAL A 37 1.87 -28.49 -8.30
CA VAL A 37 0.74 -27.54 -8.38
C VAL A 37 1.24 -26.11 -8.52
N LEU A 38 2.24 -25.72 -7.71
CA LEU A 38 2.76 -24.36 -7.73
C LEU A 38 3.45 -24.03 -9.07
N PRO A 39 4.39 -24.87 -9.60
CA PRO A 39 4.95 -24.67 -10.94
C PRO A 39 3.89 -24.56 -12.05
N TRP A 40 2.80 -25.35 -11.98
CA TRP A 40 1.73 -25.28 -12.97
C TRP A 40 0.99 -23.93 -12.97
N ILE A 41 0.65 -23.43 -11.78
CA ILE A 41 0.00 -22.11 -11.62
C ILE A 41 0.94 -20.99 -12.06
N VAL A 42 2.21 -21.07 -11.66
CA VAL A 42 3.26 -20.09 -12.01
C VAL A 42 3.38 -19.97 -13.52
N ASN A 43 3.56 -21.07 -14.24
CA ASN A 43 3.70 -21.08 -15.70
C ASN A 43 2.48 -20.51 -16.44
N LEU A 44 1.28 -20.66 -15.87
CA LEU A 44 0.05 -20.12 -16.47
C LEU A 44 -0.02 -18.58 -16.34
N ILE A 45 0.46 -18.03 -15.22
CA ILE A 45 0.35 -16.61 -14.88
C ILE A 45 1.59 -15.81 -15.31
N GLU A 46 2.73 -16.47 -15.46
CA GLU A 46 4.02 -15.90 -15.85
C GLU A 46 3.98 -14.93 -17.05
N PRO A 47 3.31 -15.20 -18.19
CA PRO A 47 3.31 -14.25 -19.31
C PRO A 47 2.69 -12.89 -18.96
N PHE A 48 1.71 -12.87 -18.05
CA PHE A 48 1.10 -11.61 -17.58
C PHE A 48 2.00 -10.89 -16.58
N MET A 49 2.66 -11.64 -15.70
CA MET A 49 3.57 -11.09 -14.70
C MET A 49 4.87 -10.58 -15.33
N GLY A 50 5.36 -11.23 -16.37
CA GLY A 50 6.57 -10.83 -17.09
C GLY A 50 6.47 -9.42 -17.70
N VAL A 51 5.27 -8.99 -18.13
CA VAL A 51 5.01 -7.61 -18.58
C VAL A 51 5.29 -6.60 -17.45
N LEU A 52 4.96 -6.97 -16.22
CA LEU A 52 5.20 -6.18 -15.02
C LEU A 52 6.64 -6.30 -14.50
N GLY A 53 7.49 -7.14 -15.08
CA GLY A 53 8.82 -7.45 -14.55
C GLY A 53 8.80 -8.33 -13.31
N LEU A 54 7.78 -9.18 -13.20
CA LEU A 54 7.54 -10.06 -12.07
C LEU A 54 7.55 -11.53 -12.52
N SER A 55 8.10 -12.42 -11.69
CA SER A 55 7.92 -13.87 -11.82
C SER A 55 6.46 -14.29 -11.58
N GLY A 56 6.10 -15.50 -11.98
CA GLY A 56 4.76 -16.03 -11.71
C GLY A 56 4.47 -16.18 -10.20
N ASP A 57 5.49 -16.44 -9.36
CA ASP A 57 5.34 -16.53 -7.90
C ASP A 57 4.85 -15.22 -7.27
N ALA A 58 5.28 -14.08 -7.83
CA ALA A 58 4.88 -12.75 -7.37
C ALA A 58 3.37 -12.46 -7.57
N ALA A 59 2.63 -13.31 -8.27
CA ALA A 59 1.17 -13.18 -8.41
C ALA A 59 0.46 -13.37 -7.06
N ILE A 60 0.97 -14.27 -6.21
CA ILE A 60 0.37 -14.59 -4.90
C ILE A 60 0.35 -13.36 -3.98
N PRO A 61 1.49 -12.69 -3.68
CA PRO A 61 1.47 -11.50 -2.83
C PRO A 61 0.66 -10.36 -3.44
N LEU A 62 0.67 -10.20 -4.77
CA LEU A 62 -0.11 -9.16 -5.45
C LEU A 62 -1.62 -9.35 -5.26
N VAL A 63 -2.12 -10.59 -5.42
CA VAL A 63 -3.54 -10.93 -5.21
C VAL A 63 -3.92 -10.78 -3.74
N LEU A 64 -3.13 -11.34 -2.83
CA LEU A 64 -3.39 -11.24 -1.38
C LEU A 64 -3.41 -9.78 -0.91
N GLY A 65 -2.50 -8.95 -1.42
CA GLY A 65 -2.47 -7.51 -1.14
C GLY A 65 -3.74 -6.79 -1.58
N ASN A 66 -4.16 -7.04 -2.81
CA ASN A 66 -5.32 -6.40 -3.42
C ASN A 66 -6.64 -6.84 -2.77
N VAL A 67 -6.77 -8.11 -2.43
CA VAL A 67 -8.03 -8.66 -1.88
C VAL A 67 -8.12 -8.45 -0.37
N LEU A 68 -7.03 -8.70 0.37
CA LEU A 68 -7.03 -8.70 1.82
C LEU A 68 -6.47 -7.39 2.39
N ASN A 69 -5.16 -7.18 2.28
CA ASN A 69 -4.45 -5.98 2.76
C ASN A 69 -2.94 -6.09 2.51
N LEU A 70 -2.24 -4.96 2.70
CA LEU A 70 -0.79 -4.84 2.56
C LEU A 70 -0.01 -5.86 3.41
N TYR A 71 -0.50 -6.17 4.60
CA TYR A 71 0.19 -7.09 5.48
C TYR A 71 0.14 -8.54 4.98
N ALA A 72 -0.96 -8.96 4.35
CA ALA A 72 -1.05 -10.26 3.70
C ALA A 72 -0.05 -10.37 2.53
N ALA A 73 0.12 -9.29 1.76
CA ALA A 73 1.14 -9.24 0.70
C ALA A 73 2.56 -9.36 1.26
N ILE A 74 2.91 -8.56 2.27
CA ILE A 74 4.22 -8.62 2.94
C ILE A 74 4.47 -10.03 3.49
N GLY A 75 3.45 -10.61 4.10
CA GLY A 75 3.44 -11.97 4.59
C GLY A 75 3.84 -13.02 3.56
N ALA A 76 3.27 -12.94 2.36
CA ALA A 76 3.61 -13.83 1.26
C ALA A 76 4.98 -13.52 0.65
N ILE A 77 5.38 -12.25 0.56
CA ILE A 77 6.71 -11.87 0.06
C ILE A 77 7.82 -12.49 0.93
N LEU A 78 7.68 -12.47 2.25
CA LEU A 78 8.67 -13.00 3.20
C LEU A 78 8.98 -14.49 3.04
N THR A 79 8.17 -15.23 2.28
CA THR A 79 8.26 -16.68 2.14
C THR A 79 8.71 -17.12 0.74
N MET A 80 8.98 -16.17 -0.14
CA MET A 80 9.28 -16.40 -1.55
C MET A 80 10.69 -15.92 -1.87
N GLU A 81 11.36 -16.54 -2.83
CA GLU A 81 12.68 -16.10 -3.29
C GLU A 81 12.50 -15.09 -4.42
N LEU A 82 12.22 -13.84 -4.07
CA LEU A 82 12.06 -12.76 -5.04
C LEU A 82 13.30 -11.88 -5.09
N THR A 83 13.57 -11.32 -6.26
CA THR A 83 14.61 -10.31 -6.43
C THR A 83 14.22 -8.98 -5.78
N VAL A 84 15.19 -8.15 -5.40
CA VAL A 84 14.94 -6.80 -4.85
C VAL A 84 14.04 -5.98 -5.79
N LYS A 85 14.22 -6.13 -7.10
CA LYS A 85 13.41 -5.49 -8.14
C LYS A 85 11.95 -5.94 -8.06
N GLU A 86 11.70 -7.24 -7.99
CA GLU A 86 10.34 -7.77 -7.88
C GLU A 86 9.65 -7.33 -6.60
N VAL A 87 10.36 -7.38 -5.46
CA VAL A 87 9.81 -6.93 -4.18
C VAL A 87 9.48 -5.44 -4.23
N PHE A 88 10.33 -4.62 -4.86
CA PHE A 88 10.08 -3.19 -5.01
C PHE A 88 8.89 -2.90 -5.93
N ILE A 89 8.75 -3.62 -7.04
CA ILE A 89 7.60 -3.53 -7.94
C ILE A 89 6.32 -3.92 -7.17
N LEU A 90 6.33 -5.04 -6.46
CA LEU A 90 5.21 -5.47 -5.61
C LEU A 90 4.87 -4.40 -4.55
N ALA A 91 5.87 -3.82 -3.90
CA ALA A 91 5.68 -2.78 -2.90
C ALA A 91 5.02 -1.53 -3.48
N ILE A 92 5.45 -1.08 -4.66
CA ILE A 92 4.83 0.05 -5.37
C ILE A 92 3.40 -0.29 -5.80
N MET A 93 3.21 -1.43 -6.45
CA MET A 93 1.90 -1.87 -6.94
C MET A 93 0.90 -1.98 -5.81
N THR A 94 1.28 -2.64 -4.71
CA THR A 94 0.40 -2.80 -3.54
C THR A 94 0.24 -1.51 -2.73
N SER A 95 1.22 -0.60 -2.77
CA SER A 95 1.07 0.75 -2.21
C SER A 95 -0.02 1.56 -2.89
N PHE A 96 -0.21 1.40 -4.21
CA PHE A 96 -1.32 2.01 -4.94
C PHE A 96 -2.61 1.19 -4.84
N ALA A 97 -2.52 -0.14 -4.87
CA ALA A 97 -3.65 -1.03 -4.89
C ALA A 97 -3.51 -2.13 -3.81
N HIS A 98 -4.14 -1.89 -2.67
CA HIS A 98 -4.34 -2.89 -1.63
C HIS A 98 -5.75 -2.76 -1.07
N ASN A 99 -6.27 -3.87 -0.54
CA ASN A 99 -7.57 -3.91 0.11
C ASN A 99 -8.69 -3.25 -0.73
N LEU A 100 -8.67 -3.52 -2.04
CA LEU A 100 -9.38 -2.78 -3.08
C LEU A 100 -10.88 -2.69 -2.81
N ILE A 101 -11.47 -3.76 -2.25
CA ILE A 101 -12.90 -3.83 -1.91
C ILE A 101 -13.25 -2.82 -0.81
N ILE A 102 -12.53 -2.86 0.32
CA ILE A 102 -12.82 -2.03 1.48
C ILE A 102 -12.47 -0.57 1.19
N GLU A 103 -11.28 -0.33 0.65
CA GLU A 103 -10.77 1.01 0.33
C GLU A 103 -11.66 1.73 -0.69
N SER A 104 -12.10 1.03 -1.75
CA SER A 104 -13.01 1.63 -2.74
C SER A 104 -14.38 1.92 -2.14
N THR A 105 -14.90 1.03 -1.29
CA THR A 105 -16.20 1.23 -0.62
C THR A 105 -16.13 2.40 0.36
N VAL A 106 -15.03 2.54 1.10
CA VAL A 106 -14.81 3.64 2.03
C VAL A 106 -14.70 4.96 1.25
N ALA A 107 -13.84 5.04 0.23
CA ALA A 107 -13.71 6.21 -0.61
C ALA A 107 -15.06 6.61 -1.26
N ALA A 108 -15.89 5.61 -1.61
CA ALA A 108 -17.23 5.86 -2.13
C ALA A 108 -18.18 6.49 -1.10
N LYS A 109 -18.10 6.09 0.17
CA LYS A 109 -18.85 6.72 1.27
C LYS A 109 -18.43 8.17 1.53
N VAL A 110 -17.17 8.52 1.25
CA VAL A 110 -16.69 9.90 1.40
C VAL A 110 -17.07 10.78 0.21
N GLY A 111 -17.37 10.21 -0.96
CA GLY A 111 -18.04 10.96 -2.06
C GLY A 111 -17.49 10.74 -3.47
N VAL A 112 -16.56 9.81 -3.70
CA VAL A 112 -16.06 9.47 -5.05
C VAL A 112 -16.84 8.27 -5.63
N LYS A 113 -16.94 8.18 -6.95
CA LYS A 113 -17.56 7.00 -7.58
C LYS A 113 -16.64 5.78 -7.41
N LEU A 114 -17.19 4.66 -6.92
CA LEU A 114 -16.47 3.40 -6.68
C LEU A 114 -15.59 2.99 -7.88
N TRP A 115 -16.14 3.00 -9.09
CA TRP A 115 -15.43 2.58 -10.30
C TRP A 115 -14.23 3.46 -10.63
N VAL A 116 -14.26 4.76 -10.29
CA VAL A 116 -13.12 5.65 -10.50
C VAL A 116 -11.99 5.27 -9.55
N VAL A 117 -12.31 5.00 -8.28
CA VAL A 117 -11.30 4.58 -7.30
C VAL A 117 -10.64 3.29 -7.76
N VAL A 118 -11.43 2.28 -8.14
CA VAL A 118 -10.92 1.00 -8.62
C VAL A 118 -10.05 1.19 -9.86
N ALA A 119 -10.55 1.93 -10.87
CA ALA A 119 -9.83 2.14 -12.12
C ALA A 119 -8.50 2.87 -11.89
N VAL A 120 -8.49 3.93 -11.09
CA VAL A 120 -7.28 4.69 -10.77
C VAL A 120 -6.26 3.82 -10.05
N ARG A 121 -6.67 3.06 -9.02
CA ARG A 121 -5.74 2.23 -8.24
C ARG A 121 -5.11 1.13 -9.08
N ILE A 122 -5.92 0.41 -9.88
CA ILE A 122 -5.42 -0.64 -10.78
C ILE A 122 -4.50 -0.02 -11.83
N PHE A 123 -4.91 1.10 -12.45
CA PHE A 123 -4.09 1.78 -13.45
C PHE A 123 -2.74 2.20 -12.87
N LEU A 124 -2.71 2.88 -11.72
CA LEU A 124 -1.48 3.32 -11.09
C LEU A 124 -0.58 2.14 -10.72
N ALA A 125 -1.14 1.06 -10.17
CA ALA A 125 -0.38 -0.14 -9.85
C ALA A 125 0.27 -0.74 -11.10
N VAL A 126 -0.53 -1.05 -12.12
CA VAL A 126 -0.05 -1.68 -13.36
C VAL A 126 0.94 -0.77 -14.10
N ALA A 127 0.60 0.51 -14.30
CA ALA A 127 1.45 1.46 -15.00
C ALA A 127 2.79 1.64 -14.27
N SER A 128 2.78 1.77 -12.94
CA SER A 128 4.03 1.92 -12.18
C SER A 128 4.88 0.66 -12.25
N GLY A 129 4.29 -0.53 -12.18
CA GLY A 129 5.02 -1.79 -12.33
C GLY A 129 5.72 -1.89 -13.68
N ILE A 130 5.00 -1.60 -14.77
CA ILE A 130 5.56 -1.58 -16.13
C ILE A 130 6.68 -0.53 -16.24
N ILE A 131 6.45 0.69 -15.77
CA ILE A 131 7.44 1.78 -15.86
C ILE A 131 8.71 1.40 -15.08
N ILE A 132 8.59 0.88 -13.86
CA ILE A 132 9.75 0.46 -13.08
C ILE A 132 10.48 -0.68 -13.77
N ASN A 133 9.76 -1.66 -14.31
CA ASN A 133 10.37 -2.76 -15.04
C ASN A 133 11.24 -2.28 -16.21
N LEU A 134 10.73 -1.30 -16.98
CA LEU A 134 11.39 -0.75 -18.17
C LEU A 134 12.52 0.23 -17.83
N VAL A 135 12.37 1.04 -16.78
CA VAL A 135 13.30 2.13 -16.46
C VAL A 135 14.40 1.69 -15.49
N TRP A 136 14.10 0.76 -14.58
CA TRP A 136 15.05 0.31 -13.57
C TRP A 136 15.61 -1.08 -13.93
N HIS A 137 16.91 -1.13 -14.22
CA HIS A 137 17.62 -2.35 -14.59
C HIS A 137 18.44 -2.98 -13.44
N GLY A 138 18.40 -2.39 -12.24
CA GLY A 138 19.05 -2.92 -11.04
C GLY A 138 18.11 -3.81 -10.19
N GLY A 139 18.61 -4.31 -9.06
CA GLY A 139 17.80 -5.08 -8.10
C GLY A 139 17.62 -6.56 -8.48
N ASN A 140 18.47 -7.13 -9.33
CA ASN A 140 18.36 -8.52 -9.77
C ASN A 140 18.89 -9.52 -8.72
N GLU A 141 19.56 -9.02 -7.68
CA GLU A 141 19.94 -9.80 -6.52
C GLU A 141 18.70 -10.28 -5.73
N ILE A 142 18.81 -11.47 -5.14
CA ILE A 142 17.75 -12.02 -4.28
C ILE A 142 17.58 -11.11 -3.07
N ALA A 143 16.35 -10.69 -2.80
CA ALA A 143 16.03 -9.87 -1.66
C ALA A 143 16.31 -10.66 -0.36
N GLN A 144 17.06 -10.06 0.54
CA GLN A 144 17.29 -10.62 1.86
C GLN A 144 16.29 -10.03 2.85
N TYR A 145 15.40 -10.89 3.33
CA TYR A 145 14.39 -10.51 4.31
C TYR A 145 14.99 -10.61 5.71
N GLY A 146 15.58 -9.53 6.21
CA GLY A 146 16.17 -9.45 7.55
C GLY A 146 17.15 -10.59 7.87
N PHE A 147 17.01 -11.26 9.02
CA PHE A 147 17.97 -12.27 9.52
C PHE A 147 17.66 -13.70 9.07
N VAL A 148 16.52 -13.93 8.40
CA VAL A 148 16.20 -15.24 7.85
C VAL A 148 16.92 -15.37 6.51
N SER A 149 18.11 -15.93 6.57
CA SER A 149 18.80 -16.42 5.38
C SER A 149 17.93 -17.52 4.77
N ASN A 150 17.57 -17.39 3.49
CA ASN A 150 17.25 -18.55 2.67
C ASN A 150 18.55 -19.32 2.50
N THR A 151 18.91 -20.13 3.50
CA THR A 151 20.04 -21.04 3.39
C THR A 151 19.67 -22.02 2.29
N ALA A 152 20.40 -21.94 1.18
CA ALA A 152 20.19 -22.70 -0.02
C ALA A 152 20.13 -24.21 0.28
N ASN A 153 19.12 -24.87 -0.29
CA ASN A 153 19.17 -26.24 -0.79
C ASN A 153 19.93 -27.27 0.06
N GLU A 154 19.50 -27.51 1.30
CA GLU A 154 19.51 -28.91 1.72
C GLU A 154 18.38 -29.60 0.96
N GLN A 155 18.67 -30.72 0.29
CA GLN A 155 17.63 -31.55 -0.31
C GLN A 155 16.76 -32.13 0.80
N VAL A 156 15.78 -31.36 1.25
CA VAL A 156 14.82 -31.77 2.27
C VAL A 156 13.88 -32.78 1.62
N SER A 157 14.22 -34.06 1.74
CA SER A 157 13.40 -35.17 1.24
C SER A 157 12.51 -35.72 2.34
N GLY A 158 11.21 -35.84 2.06
CA GLY A 158 10.23 -36.47 2.94
C GLY A 158 9.30 -35.45 3.64
N PHE A 159 8.07 -35.89 3.92
CA PHE A 159 7.00 -35.02 4.44
C PHE A 159 7.33 -34.39 5.81
N GLY A 160 7.93 -35.16 6.73
CA GLY A 160 8.26 -34.67 8.08
C GLY A 160 9.25 -33.50 8.07
N PRO A 161 10.42 -33.65 7.42
CA PRO A 161 11.38 -32.55 7.24
C PRO A 161 10.80 -31.33 6.51
N ILE A 162 9.98 -31.54 5.46
CA ILE A 162 9.31 -30.44 4.74
C ILE A 162 8.34 -29.69 5.67
N LEU A 163 7.56 -30.41 6.47
CA LEU A 163 6.63 -29.80 7.42
C LEU A 163 7.38 -29.01 8.49
N LEU A 164 8.47 -29.55 9.03
CA LEU A 164 9.32 -28.87 10.00
C LEU A 164 9.93 -27.59 9.43
N GLN A 165 10.43 -27.65 8.19
CA GLN A 165 10.94 -26.47 7.49
C GLN A 165 9.85 -25.39 7.32
N GLY A 166 8.62 -25.79 6.94
CA GLY A 166 7.50 -24.87 6.83
C GLY A 166 7.12 -24.21 8.17
N LEU A 167 7.12 -24.99 9.26
CA LEU A 167 6.85 -24.50 10.61
C LEU A 167 7.94 -23.53 11.10
N GLU A 168 9.20 -23.86 10.85
CA GLU A 168 10.36 -23.02 11.20
C GLU A 168 10.32 -21.70 10.43
N LYS A 169 10.18 -21.76 9.10
CA LYS A 169 10.05 -20.56 8.23
C LYS A 169 8.90 -19.67 8.67
N ALA A 170 7.72 -20.26 8.91
CA ALA A 170 6.54 -19.52 9.36
C ALA A 170 6.77 -18.83 10.71
N SER A 171 7.37 -19.54 11.68
CA SER A 171 7.59 -19.02 13.04
C SER A 171 8.63 -17.91 13.06
N LEU A 172 9.76 -18.11 12.37
CA LEU A 172 10.83 -17.11 12.25
C LEU A 172 10.34 -15.87 11.51
N GLY A 173 9.57 -16.03 10.44
CA GLY A 173 8.97 -14.91 9.69
C GLY A 173 8.08 -14.03 10.57
N ILE A 174 7.26 -14.63 11.44
CA ILE A 174 6.40 -13.88 12.38
C ILE A 174 7.23 -13.17 13.44
N LEU A 175 8.26 -13.82 13.99
CA LEU A 175 9.13 -13.20 14.98
C LEU A 175 9.85 -11.99 14.41
N GLN A 176 10.37 -12.11 13.19
CA GLN A 176 11.03 -11.01 12.49
C GLN A 176 10.07 -9.86 12.20
N LEU A 177 8.87 -10.16 11.73
CA LEU A 177 7.82 -9.17 11.54
C LEU A 177 7.51 -8.43 12.85
N ALA A 178 7.40 -9.16 13.97
CA ALA A 178 7.13 -8.59 15.28
C ALA A 178 8.22 -7.58 15.69
N MET A 179 9.49 -7.92 15.47
CA MET A 179 10.63 -7.05 15.80
C MET A 179 10.60 -5.70 15.06
N ILE A 180 9.86 -5.59 13.95
CA ILE A 180 9.81 -4.37 13.14
C ILE A 180 8.47 -3.66 13.31
N VAL A 181 7.36 -4.41 13.27
CA VAL A 181 6.01 -3.86 13.45
C VAL A 181 5.83 -3.28 14.86
N ILE A 182 6.40 -3.89 15.90
CA ILE A 182 6.22 -3.37 17.28
C ILE A 182 6.90 -2.00 17.45
N PRO A 183 8.20 -1.80 17.13
CA PRO A 183 8.81 -0.47 17.16
C PRO A 183 8.11 0.54 16.26
N LEU A 184 7.71 0.13 15.06
CA LEU A 184 6.96 0.98 14.12
C LEU A 184 5.63 1.45 14.73
N MET A 185 4.86 0.56 15.34
CA MET A 185 3.57 0.89 15.97
C MET A 185 3.74 1.76 17.21
N ILE A 186 4.84 1.59 17.96
CA ILE A 186 5.20 2.52 19.04
C ILE A 186 5.46 3.91 18.46
N MET A 187 6.26 4.03 17.41
CA MET A 187 6.54 5.30 16.74
C MET A 187 5.26 5.95 16.19
N ILE A 188 4.41 5.19 15.51
CA ILE A 188 3.11 5.67 15.00
C ILE A 188 2.21 6.13 16.15
N GLN A 189 2.19 5.42 17.28
CA GLN A 189 1.39 5.84 18.43
C GLN A 189 1.89 7.16 19.03
N PHE A 190 3.20 7.40 19.04
CA PHE A 190 3.73 8.72 19.37
C PHE A 190 3.19 9.78 18.40
N LEU A 191 3.27 9.55 17.09
CA LEU A 191 2.74 10.50 16.10
C LEU A 191 1.24 10.80 16.31
N LYS A 192 0.43 9.77 16.66
CA LYS A 192 -1.01 9.90 16.90
C LYS A 192 -1.34 10.67 18.18
N ASP A 193 -0.61 10.43 19.28
CA ASP A 193 -0.91 11.03 20.58
C ASP A 193 -0.58 12.54 20.67
N PHE A 194 0.27 13.06 19.77
CA PHE A 194 0.75 14.44 19.84
C PHE A 194 -0.23 15.54 19.39
N LYS A 195 -1.53 15.23 19.17
CA LYS A 195 -2.57 16.19 18.69
C LYS A 195 -2.08 17.06 17.52
N TRP A 196 -1.25 16.48 16.66
CA TRP A 196 -0.51 17.24 15.66
C TRP A 196 -1.32 17.52 14.40
N ILE A 197 -2.55 16.99 14.29
CA ILE A 197 -3.41 17.11 13.12
C ILE A 197 -3.58 18.58 12.75
N ASP A 198 -3.91 19.47 13.69
CA ASP A 198 -4.12 20.89 13.36
C ASP A 198 -2.83 21.56 12.87
N ARG A 199 -1.67 21.21 13.46
CA ARG A 199 -0.38 21.76 13.02
C ARG A 199 0.04 21.20 11.66
N PHE A 200 -0.19 19.91 11.44
CA PHE A 200 0.07 19.23 10.18
C PHE A 200 -0.86 19.74 9.07
N SER A 201 -2.14 19.99 9.38
CA SER A 201 -3.11 20.63 8.49
C SER A 201 -2.62 22.02 8.09
N ASN A 202 -2.19 22.86 9.02
CA ASN A 202 -1.65 24.18 8.67
C ASN A 202 -0.38 24.09 7.80
N TRP A 203 0.45 23.06 8.01
CA TRP A 203 1.62 22.79 7.18
C TRP A 203 1.27 22.27 5.78
N MET A 204 0.16 21.53 5.64
CA MET A 204 -0.33 21.01 4.35
C MET A 204 -1.08 22.05 3.52
N ALA A 205 -1.62 23.11 4.14
CA ALA A 205 -2.33 24.19 3.48
C ALA A 205 -1.64 24.77 2.21
N PRO A 206 -0.33 25.11 2.22
CA PRO A 206 0.34 25.59 1.02
C PRO A 206 0.39 24.55 -0.12
N PHE A 207 0.47 23.26 0.20
CA PHE A 207 0.49 22.18 -0.80
C PHE A 207 -0.88 21.98 -1.45
N LEU A 208 -1.98 22.26 -0.75
CA LEU A 208 -3.34 22.15 -1.31
C LEU A 208 -3.54 23.08 -2.51
N LYS A 209 -2.98 24.28 -2.45
CA LYS A 209 -3.07 25.25 -3.57
C LYS A 209 -2.37 24.72 -4.82
N LEU A 210 -1.23 24.05 -4.67
CA LEU A 210 -0.52 23.42 -5.79
C LEU A 210 -1.37 22.32 -6.45
N LEU A 211 -2.13 21.58 -5.64
CA LEU A 211 -3.04 20.53 -6.11
C LEU A 211 -4.37 21.09 -6.66
N GLY A 212 -4.56 22.41 -6.62
CA GLY A 212 -5.76 23.10 -7.07
C GLY A 212 -6.97 22.92 -6.15
N MET A 213 -6.71 22.69 -4.86
CA MET A 213 -7.71 22.57 -3.80
C MET A 213 -7.71 23.81 -2.89
N LYS A 214 -8.83 24.04 -2.20
CA LYS A 214 -8.96 25.08 -1.17
C LYS A 214 -8.35 24.65 0.17
N GLU A 215 -7.91 25.62 0.97
CA GLU A 215 -7.26 25.38 2.28
C GLU A 215 -8.18 24.67 3.29
N ASN A 216 -9.50 24.85 3.18
CA ASN A 216 -10.49 24.18 4.03
C ASN A 216 -10.56 22.65 3.82
N THR A 217 -9.75 22.09 2.93
CA THR A 217 -9.59 20.63 2.77
C THR A 217 -8.47 20.04 3.62
N SER A 218 -7.72 20.87 4.33
CA SER A 218 -6.49 20.42 4.99
C SER A 218 -6.72 19.39 6.09
N THR A 219 -7.76 19.58 6.89
CA THR A 219 -8.14 18.62 7.94
C THR A 219 -8.52 17.27 7.34
N THR A 220 -9.29 17.27 6.24
CA THR A 220 -9.67 16.05 5.52
C THR A 220 -8.44 15.34 4.95
N LEU A 221 -7.50 16.08 4.34
CA LEU A 221 -6.27 15.52 3.80
C LEU A 221 -5.37 14.95 4.90
N ALA A 222 -5.14 15.72 5.97
CA ALA A 222 -4.33 15.33 7.12
C ALA A 222 -4.85 14.03 7.75
N ALA A 223 -6.17 13.92 7.93
CA ALA A 223 -6.79 12.71 8.45
C ALA A 223 -6.48 11.48 7.57
N GLY A 224 -6.59 11.60 6.25
CA GLY A 224 -6.31 10.48 5.34
C GLY A 224 -4.82 10.12 5.22
N VAL A 225 -3.91 11.10 5.24
CA VAL A 225 -2.46 10.85 5.16
C VAL A 225 -1.95 10.17 6.43
N VAL A 226 -2.45 10.57 7.60
CA VAL A 226 -1.97 10.07 8.90
C VAL A 226 -2.66 8.77 9.31
N PHE A 227 -3.99 8.67 9.16
CA PHE A 227 -4.75 7.51 9.62
C PHE A 227 -5.06 6.51 8.52
N GLY A 228 -4.87 6.86 7.25
CA GLY A 228 -5.34 6.07 6.13
C GLY A 228 -6.84 6.25 5.88
N LEU A 229 -7.32 5.75 4.74
CA LEU A 229 -8.72 5.92 4.32
C LEU A 229 -9.67 5.15 5.22
N ALA A 230 -9.43 3.86 5.47
CA ALA A 230 -10.33 3.03 6.28
C ALA A 230 -10.50 3.53 7.73
N TYR A 231 -9.41 3.92 8.40
CA TYR A 231 -9.47 4.40 9.78
C TYR A 231 -9.82 5.89 9.89
N GLY A 232 -9.47 6.70 8.88
CA GLY A 232 -9.69 8.13 8.85
C GLY A 232 -11.07 8.55 8.32
N ALA A 233 -11.82 7.66 7.68
CA ALA A 233 -13.07 8.01 6.97
C ALA A 233 -14.10 8.78 7.81
N GLY A 234 -14.29 8.40 9.08
CA GLY A 234 -15.24 9.10 9.96
C GLY A 234 -14.84 10.56 10.20
N VAL A 235 -13.56 10.78 10.53
CA VAL A 235 -12.98 12.11 10.73
C VAL A 235 -13.00 12.92 9.43
N MET A 236 -12.69 12.28 8.30
CA MET A 236 -12.71 12.92 6.98
C MET A 236 -14.11 13.39 6.57
N ILE A 237 -15.13 12.53 6.75
CA ILE A 237 -16.52 12.86 6.44
C ILE A 237 -17.01 13.99 7.34
N GLN A 238 -16.66 13.96 8.62
CA GLN A 238 -17.02 15.02 9.56
C GLN A 238 -16.35 16.35 9.19
N ALA A 239 -15.02 16.36 9.02
CA ALA A 239 -14.27 17.55 8.63
C ALA A 239 -14.74 18.12 7.29
N ALA A 240 -15.00 17.27 6.29
CA ALA A 240 -15.51 17.73 4.99
C ALA A 240 -16.86 18.45 5.09
N LYS A 241 -17.72 18.04 6.04
CA LYS A 241 -19.00 18.69 6.31
C LYS A 241 -18.84 19.98 7.13
N GLU A 242 -18.05 19.94 8.19
CA GLU A 242 -17.82 21.08 9.09
C GLU A 242 -17.09 22.23 8.39
N ASP A 243 -16.07 21.90 7.59
CA ASP A 243 -15.24 22.87 6.86
C ASP A 243 -15.88 23.31 5.53
N GLY A 244 -17.07 22.80 5.18
CA GLY A 244 -17.80 23.18 3.96
C GLY A 244 -17.05 22.86 2.67
N VAL A 245 -16.43 21.68 2.59
CA VAL A 245 -15.60 21.27 1.44
C VAL A 245 -16.45 21.08 0.19
N SER A 246 -16.04 21.69 -0.92
CA SER A 246 -16.77 21.57 -2.19
C SER A 246 -16.65 20.15 -2.77
N LYS A 247 -17.63 19.72 -3.57
CA LYS A 247 -17.59 18.39 -4.23
C LYS A 247 -16.32 18.18 -5.04
N LYS A 248 -15.86 19.21 -5.76
CA LYS A 248 -14.63 19.19 -6.54
C LYS A 248 -13.42 18.97 -5.63
N ASP A 249 -13.29 19.78 -4.58
CA ASP A 249 -12.14 19.69 -3.68
C ASP A 249 -12.12 18.36 -2.93
N LEU A 250 -13.29 17.86 -2.49
CA LEU A 250 -13.43 16.54 -1.87
C LEU A 250 -12.98 15.41 -2.81
N TYR A 251 -13.33 15.52 -4.09
CA TYR A 251 -12.92 14.56 -5.10
C TYR A 251 -11.41 14.56 -5.31
N LEU A 252 -10.78 15.73 -5.38
CA LEU A 252 -9.33 15.88 -5.53
C LEU A 252 -8.58 15.36 -4.29
N VAL A 253 -9.06 15.67 -3.08
CA VAL A 253 -8.50 15.13 -1.83
C VAL A 253 -8.56 13.60 -1.85
N LEU A 254 -9.70 13.03 -2.21
CA LEU A 254 -9.86 11.58 -2.23
C LEU A 254 -9.03 10.92 -3.32
N LEU A 255 -8.86 11.54 -4.49
CA LEU A 255 -7.99 11.03 -5.54
C LEU A 255 -6.52 10.99 -5.09
N PHE A 256 -6.07 12.06 -4.43
CA PHE A 256 -4.74 12.12 -3.83
C PHE A 256 -4.57 11.02 -2.78
N LEU A 257 -5.51 10.91 -1.84
CA LEU A 257 -5.45 9.93 -0.77
C LEU A 257 -5.54 8.49 -1.28
N VAL A 258 -6.37 8.21 -2.28
CA VAL A 258 -6.41 6.87 -2.92
C VAL A 258 -5.04 6.46 -3.48
N SER A 259 -4.19 7.43 -3.81
CA SER A 259 -2.86 7.20 -4.38
C SER A 259 -1.73 7.18 -3.33
N CYS A 260 -1.90 7.87 -2.19
CA CYS A 260 -0.86 7.95 -1.15
C CYS A 260 -1.38 8.08 0.29
N HIS A 261 -2.51 7.47 0.64
CA HIS A 261 -2.96 7.41 2.03
C HIS A 261 -1.99 6.60 2.88
N ALA A 262 -2.04 6.83 4.20
CA ALA A 262 -1.17 6.17 5.17
C ALA A 262 0.30 6.13 4.74
N VAL A 263 0.79 7.17 4.04
CA VAL A 263 2.04 7.14 3.27
C VAL A 263 3.24 6.75 4.12
N ILE A 264 3.23 7.12 5.40
CA ILE A 264 4.27 6.78 6.36
C ILE A 264 4.17 5.30 6.76
N GLU A 265 2.99 4.87 7.23
CA GLU A 265 2.76 3.50 7.70
C GLU A 265 3.04 2.50 6.58
N ASP A 266 2.35 2.62 5.45
CA ASP A 266 2.46 1.71 4.31
C ASP A 266 3.90 1.60 3.80
N THR A 267 4.63 2.71 3.73
CA THR A 267 6.00 2.74 3.23
C THR A 267 6.97 2.07 4.21
N LEU A 268 6.82 2.35 5.50
CA LEU A 268 7.70 1.77 6.52
C LEU A 268 7.45 0.27 6.74
N LEU A 269 6.26 -0.23 6.43
CA LEU A 269 5.97 -1.66 6.47
C LEU A 269 6.81 -2.47 5.47
N PHE A 270 7.33 -1.87 4.40
CA PHE A 270 8.22 -2.53 3.45
C PHE A 270 9.70 -2.45 3.82
N ALA A 271 10.08 -1.66 4.83
CA ALA A 271 11.45 -1.57 5.31
C ALA A 271 12.14 -2.92 5.62
N PRO A 272 11.45 -3.91 6.22
CA PRO A 272 12.02 -5.24 6.47
C PRO A 272 12.49 -5.98 5.23
N LEU A 273 11.95 -5.64 4.06
CA LEU A 273 12.12 -6.44 2.85
C LEU A 273 13.36 -6.08 2.05
N GLY A 274 14.22 -5.20 2.59
CA GLY A 274 15.49 -4.82 1.97
C GLY A 274 15.37 -3.93 0.73
N ILE A 275 14.18 -3.40 0.43
CA ILE A 275 13.95 -2.56 -0.75
C ILE A 275 14.29 -1.08 -0.50
N PRO A 276 14.59 -0.30 -1.55
CA PRO A 276 14.89 1.12 -1.42
C PRO A 276 13.62 1.93 -1.07
N ILE A 277 13.46 2.23 0.22
CA ILE A 277 12.26 2.86 0.78
C ILE A 277 12.08 4.32 0.34
N TRP A 278 13.18 5.05 0.16
CA TRP A 278 13.12 6.45 -0.28
C TRP A 278 12.54 6.59 -1.70
N PRO A 279 13.01 5.83 -2.70
CA PRO A 279 12.31 5.73 -3.99
C PRO A 279 10.85 5.32 -3.89
N LEU A 280 10.51 4.35 -3.03
CA LEU A 280 9.12 3.94 -2.80
C LEU A 280 8.26 5.14 -2.38
N LEU A 281 8.70 5.90 -1.38
CA LEU A 281 8.00 7.08 -0.89
C LEU A 281 7.88 8.17 -1.96
N LEU A 282 8.98 8.47 -2.65
CA LEU A 282 9.04 9.55 -3.64
C LEU A 282 8.15 9.27 -4.84
N ILE A 283 8.17 8.04 -5.38
CA ILE A 283 7.31 7.66 -6.50
C ILE A 283 5.84 7.82 -6.10
N ARG A 284 5.44 7.32 -4.92
CA ARG A 284 4.07 7.45 -4.43
C ARG A 284 3.63 8.91 -4.34
N LEU A 285 4.45 9.77 -3.72
CA LEU A 285 4.13 11.18 -3.55
C LEU A 285 4.07 11.92 -4.89
N ILE A 286 5.07 11.73 -5.76
CA ILE A 286 5.14 12.40 -7.07
C ILE A 286 3.94 12.00 -7.93
N VAL A 287 3.63 10.70 -8.01
CA VAL A 287 2.49 10.20 -8.79
C VAL A 287 1.17 10.75 -8.25
N ALA A 288 0.97 10.75 -6.92
CA ALA A 288 -0.24 11.29 -6.30
C ALA A 288 -0.41 12.80 -6.55
N ILE A 289 0.68 13.57 -6.50
CA ILE A 289 0.70 15.01 -6.80
C ILE A 289 0.35 15.25 -8.27
N LEU A 290 1.06 14.57 -9.19
CA LEU A 290 0.86 14.73 -10.63
C LEU A 290 -0.56 14.33 -11.06
N LEU A 291 -1.06 13.19 -10.59
CA LEU A 291 -2.41 12.73 -10.89
C LEU A 291 -3.44 13.78 -10.45
N THR A 292 -3.32 14.27 -9.21
CA THR A 292 -4.25 15.27 -8.66
C THR A 292 -4.17 16.58 -9.42
N MET A 293 -2.98 17.05 -9.77
CA MET A 293 -2.78 18.26 -10.59
C MET A 293 -3.40 18.12 -11.99
N ILE A 294 -3.18 16.98 -12.66
CA ILE A 294 -3.72 16.72 -14.00
C ILE A 294 -5.24 16.73 -13.96
N VAL A 295 -5.86 16.01 -13.01
CA VAL A 295 -7.32 15.98 -12.86
C VAL A 295 -7.88 17.35 -12.52
N SER A 296 -7.23 18.10 -11.62
CA SER A 296 -7.62 19.47 -11.27
C SER A 296 -7.59 20.41 -12.47
N PHE A 297 -6.55 20.30 -13.32
CA PHE A 297 -6.42 21.08 -14.55
C PHE A 297 -7.52 20.74 -15.58
N VAL A 298 -7.77 19.45 -15.83
CA VAL A 298 -8.82 18.99 -16.75
C VAL A 298 -10.19 19.46 -16.27
N TRP A 299 -10.46 19.35 -14.96
CA TRP A 299 -11.72 19.80 -14.36
C TRP A 299 -11.94 21.30 -14.57
N LYS A 300 -10.90 22.12 -14.35
CA LYS A 300 -10.98 23.58 -14.56
C LYS A 300 -11.27 23.92 -16.03
N ARG A 301 -10.71 23.19 -16.99
CA ARG A 301 -10.98 23.41 -18.42
C ARG A 301 -12.42 23.07 -18.81
N VAL A 302 -12.95 21.97 -18.30
CA VAL A 302 -14.34 21.54 -18.56
C VAL A 302 -15.33 22.58 -18.02
N GLU A 303 -15.11 23.07 -16.79
CA GLU A 303 -15.95 24.13 -16.20
C GLU A 303 -15.91 25.44 -16.99
N LEU A 304 -14.74 25.84 -17.50
CA LEU A 304 -14.58 27.06 -18.28
C LEU A 304 -15.26 26.98 -19.65
N ASN A 305 -15.22 25.81 -20.30
CA ASN A 305 -15.86 25.61 -21.60
C ASN A 305 -17.39 25.57 -21.48
N GLY A 306 -17.93 24.86 -20.48
CA GLY A 306 -19.39 24.82 -20.26
C GLY A 306 -19.98 26.19 -19.88
N ARG A 307 -19.21 27.03 -19.18
CA ARG A 307 -19.62 28.43 -18.92
C ARG A 307 -19.65 29.27 -20.19
N LYS A 308 -18.70 29.08 -21.11
CA LYS A 308 -18.68 29.79 -22.38
C LYS A 308 -19.90 29.42 -23.24
N GLU A 309 -20.18 28.13 -23.39
CA GLU A 309 -21.37 27.63 -24.13
C GLU A 309 -22.68 28.22 -23.58
N ALA A 310 -22.87 28.21 -22.25
CA ALA A 310 -24.05 28.79 -21.61
C ALA A 310 -24.17 30.33 -21.77
N THR A 311 -23.07 31.03 -22.12
CA THR A 311 -23.09 32.48 -22.37
C THR A 311 -23.38 32.80 -23.84
N TYR A 312 -23.23 31.84 -24.76
CA TYR A 312 -23.57 32.00 -26.18
C TYR A 312 -25.01 31.60 -26.52
N GLU A 313 -25.70 30.87 -25.63
CA GLU A 313 -27.10 30.45 -25.79
C GLU A 313 -28.13 31.39 -25.13
N ASN A 314 -27.69 32.47 -24.46
CA ASN A 314 -28.54 33.51 -23.87
C ASN A 314 -28.39 34.83 -24.63
#